data_AF-A0A9P7FN11-F1
#
_entry.id   AF-A0A9P7FN11-F1
#
_cell.length_a   1.000
_cell.length_b   1.000
_cell.length_c   1.000
_cell.angle_alpha   90.00
_cell.angle_beta   90.00
_cell.angle_gamma   90.00
#
_symmetry.space_group_name_H-M   'P 1'
#
loop_
_entity.id
_entity.type
_entity.pdbx_description
1 polymer ?
#
loop_
_entity_poly.entity_id
_entity_poly.type
_entity_poly.pdbx_seq_one_letter_code
_entity_poly.pdbx_strand_id
1 'polypeptide(L)' 'MAAYFFASPIDVDIKLEGEDVRKQVDIKSEKEKTISCPVYYDGDSVGGQVAIRVRDGKKLAHEGIKVEFCGSI' A
#
# COMPACT_ATOMS: atom_id res chain seq x y z
N MET A 1 3.98 4.93 -33.29
CA MET A 1 4.33 4.14 -32.09
C MET A 1 3.55 4.74 -30.91
N ALA A 2 2.28 4.39 -30.75
CA ALA A 2 1.46 4.93 -29.66
C ALA A 2 1.71 4.11 -28.40
N ALA A 3 2.33 4.72 -27.38
CA ALA A 3 2.39 4.14 -26.06
C ALA A 3 0.96 4.15 -25.50
N TYR A 4 0.32 2.98 -25.55
CA TYR A 4 -0.95 2.78 -24.86
C TYR A 4 -0.69 2.81 -23.35
N PHE A 5 -0.89 3.98 -22.75
CA PHE A 5 -1.00 4.14 -21.31
C PHE A 5 -2.35 3.58 -20.85
N PHE A 6 -2.52 2.25 -20.93
CA PHE A 6 -3.60 1.60 -20.20
C PHE A 6 -3.21 1.62 -18.73
N ALA A 7 -3.93 2.38 -17.90
CA ALA A 7 -3.83 2.26 -16.46
C ALA A 7 -3.99 0.79 -16.08
N SER A 8 -3.18 0.29 -15.14
CA SER A 8 -3.30 -1.07 -14.64
C SER A 8 -4.76 -1.33 -14.25
N PRO A 9 -5.40 -2.42 -14.72
CA PRO A 9 -6.80 -2.73 -14.42
C PRO A 9 -6.95 -3.27 -12.99
N ILE A 10 -6.03 -2.94 -12.08
CA ILE A 10 -5.94 -3.48 -10.74
C ILE A 10 -5.64 -2.34 -9.78
N ASP A 11 -6.49 -2.17 -8.77
CA ASP A 11 -6.20 -1.37 -7.60
C ASP A 11 -5.78 -2.28 -6.46
N VAL A 12 -4.64 -1.96 -5.83
CA VAL A 12 -4.17 -2.61 -4.61
C VAL A 12 -4.21 -1.59 -3.49
N ASP A 13 -4.90 -1.94 -2.41
CA ASP A 13 -5.05 -1.12 -1.22
C ASP A 13 -4.60 -1.96 -0.01
N ILE A 14 -3.89 -1.34 0.93
CA ILE A 14 -3.41 -2.00 2.16
C ILE A 14 -4.00 -1.25 3.34
N LYS A 15 -4.66 -1.97 4.23
CA LYS A 15 -5.21 -1.43 5.48
C LYS A 15 -4.58 -2.14 6.65
N LEU A 16 -3.91 -1.39 7.52
CA LEU A 16 -3.29 -1.96 8.70
C LEU A 16 -4.29 -2.01 9.85
N GLU A 17 -4.18 -3.06 10.67
CA GLU A 17 -5.06 -3.23 11.81
C GLU A 17 -4.79 -2.15 12.87
N GLY A 18 -5.84 -1.38 13.19
CA GLY A 18 -5.78 -0.30 14.18
C GLY A 18 -4.90 0.88 13.78
N GLU A 19 -4.68 1.11 12.48
CA GLU A 19 -3.86 2.25 12.02
C GLU A 19 -4.43 3.61 12.45
N ASP A 20 -5.75 3.74 12.52
CA ASP A 20 -6.49 4.95 12.89
C ASP A 20 -6.40 5.27 14.39
N VAL A 21 -6.31 4.24 15.24
CA VAL A 21 -6.19 4.39 16.70
C VAL A 21 -4.74 4.50 17.17
N ARG A 22 -3.77 4.17 16.31
CA ARG A 22 -2.33 4.30 16.60
C ARG A 22 -1.91 5.77 16.58
N LYS A 23 -0.81 6.07 17.28
CA LYS A 23 -0.18 7.38 17.22
C LYS A 23 0.22 7.68 15.78
N GLN A 24 -0.20 8.83 15.28
CA GLN A 24 0.14 9.33 13.95
C GLN A 24 1.30 10.33 14.04
N VAL A 25 2.21 10.31 13.05
CA VAL A 25 3.30 11.28 12.91
C VAL A 25 3.34 11.80 11.48
N ASP A 26 3.45 13.12 11.37
CA ASP A 26 3.56 13.81 10.10
C ASP A 26 5.01 13.81 9.59
N ILE A 27 5.20 13.31 8.38
CA ILE A 27 6.50 13.19 7.72
C ILE A 27 6.49 14.07 6.47
N LYS A 28 7.54 14.88 6.30
CA LYS A 28 7.76 15.63 5.06
C LYS A 28 8.35 14.70 4.00
N SER A 29 7.56 14.40 2.97
CA SER A 29 8.03 13.65 1.81
C SER A 29 8.83 14.56 0.86
N GLU A 30 9.61 13.96 -0.06
CA GLU A 30 10.51 14.66 -0.99
C GLU A 30 9.82 15.73 -1.86
N LYS A 31 8.49 15.67 -2.00
CA LYS A 31 7.69 16.59 -2.83
C LYS A 31 6.95 17.66 -2.03
N GLU A 32 7.47 18.03 -0.85
CA GLU A 32 6.86 18.94 0.13
C GLU A 32 5.44 18.54 0.60
N LYS A 33 5.03 17.30 0.31
CA LYS A 33 3.77 16.77 0.81
C LYS A 33 4.00 16.19 2.20
N THR A 34 3.29 16.73 3.18
CA THR A 34 3.17 16.12 4.50
C THR A 34 2.26 14.89 4.40
N ILE A 35 2.76 13.75 4.83
CA ILE A 35 2.00 12.50 4.96
C ILE A 35 1.93 12.13 6.44
N SER A 36 0.75 11.70 6.91
CA SER A 36 0.59 11.20 8.27
C SER A 36 0.72 9.68 8.25
N CYS A 37 1.57 9.14 9.12
CA CYS A 37 1.84 7.71 9.18
C CYS A 37 1.69 7.15 10.60
N PRO A 38 1.13 5.94 10.76
CA PRO A 38 1.04 5.27 12.05
C PRO A 38 2.43 4.88 12.57
N VAL A 39 2.64 5.04 13.87
CA VAL A 39 3.89 4.69 14.55
C VAL A 39 3.82 3.26 15.07
N TYR A 40 4.91 2.51 14.83
CA TYR A 40 5.16 1.18 15.35
C TYR A 40 6.48 1.18 16.14
N TYR A 41 6.54 0.37 17.20
CA TYR A 41 7.72 0.19 18.03
C TYR A 41 8.29 -1.23 17.89
N ASP A 42 9.49 -1.43 18.42
CA ASP A 42 10.09 -2.77 18.47
C ASP A 42 9.17 -3.73 19.26
N GLY A 43 8.97 -4.92 18.70
CA GLY A 43 8.04 -5.92 19.21
C GLY A 43 6.57 -5.76 18.78
N ASP A 44 6.19 -4.65 18.14
CA ASP A 44 4.83 -4.50 17.62
C ASP A 44 4.58 -5.45 16.43
N SER A 45 3.42 -6.11 16.44
CA SER A 45 2.95 -6.84 15.27
C SER A 45 2.39 -5.88 14.21
N VAL A 46 2.83 -6.05 12.96
CA VAL A 46 2.31 -5.33 11.79
C VAL A 46 1.44 -6.30 10.98
N GLY A 47 0.13 -6.17 11.15
CA GLY A 47 -0.88 -6.99 10.48
C GLY A 47 -1.95 -6.14 9.81
N GLY A 48 -2.72 -6.75 8.91
CA GLY A 48 -3.78 -6.05 8.19
C GLY A 48 -4.34 -6.84 7.01
N GLN A 49 -5.00 -6.12 6.11
CA GLN A 49 -5.65 -6.66 4.92
C GLN A 49 -5.13 -5.99 3.65
N VAL A 50 -4.85 -6.79 2.63
CA VAL A 50 -4.59 -6.32 1.26
C VAL A 50 -5.86 -6.54 0.42
N ALA A 51 -6.44 -5.47 -0.10
CA ALA A 51 -7.60 -5.51 -0.98
C ALA A 51 -7.18 -5.31 -2.45
N ILE A 52 -7.42 -6.33 -3.28
CA ILE A 52 -7.12 -6.31 -4.72
C ILE A 52 -8.44 -6.18 -5.47
N ARG A 53 -8.63 -5.06 -6.17
CA ARG A 53 -9.83 -4.78 -6.98
C ARG A 53 -9.47 -4.83 -8.45
N VAL A 54 -10.05 -5.78 -9.18
CA VAL A 54 -9.88 -5.89 -10.63
C VAL A 54 -10.96 -5.06 -11.31
N ARG A 55 -10.54 -4.05 -12.06
CA ARG A 55 -11.39 -3.21 -12.90
C ARG A 55 -11.85 -3.99 -14.13
N ASP A 56 -13.00 -3.63 -14.67
CA ASP A 56 -13.56 -4.16 -15.92
C ASP A 56 -13.99 -5.63 -15.89
N GLY A 57 -13.99 -6.31 -14.73
CA GLY A 57 -14.49 -7.68 -14.57
C GLY A 57 -13.71 -8.74 -15.36
N LYS A 58 -12.56 -8.39 -15.95
CA LYS A 58 -11.72 -9.31 -16.71
C LYS A 58 -10.94 -10.22 -15.76
N LYS A 59 -10.75 -11.48 -16.17
CA LYS A 59 -9.90 -12.41 -15.43
C LYS A 59 -8.45 -11.91 -15.43
N LEU A 60 -7.85 -11.86 -14.26
CA LEU A 60 -6.43 -11.54 -14.08
C LEU A 60 -5.64 -12.83 -13.86
N ALA A 61 -4.66 -13.10 -14.70
CA ALA A 61 -3.67 -14.15 -14.47
C ALA A 61 -2.47 -13.58 -13.71
N HIS A 62 -2.01 -14.26 -12.67
CA HIS A 62 -0.82 -13.89 -11.90
C HIS A 62 -0.05 -15.15 -11.48
N GLU A 63 1.27 -15.02 -11.28
CA GLU A 63 2.14 -16.14 -10.86
C GLU A 63 2.31 -16.22 -9.34
N GLY A 64 1.91 -15.18 -8.62
CA GLY A 64 1.94 -15.13 -7.15
C GLY A 64 1.58 -13.75 -6.64
N ILE A 65 1.07 -13.68 -5.42
CA ILE A 65 0.79 -12.43 -4.71
C ILE A 65 1.62 -12.48 -3.42
N LYS A 66 2.42 -11.44 -3.19
CA LYS A 66 3.31 -11.34 -2.03
C LYS A 66 3.08 -9.99 -1.34
N VAL A 67 3.17 -10.00 -0.02
CA VAL A 67 3.26 -8.81 0.82
C VAL A 67 4.59 -8.85 1.56
N GLU A 68 5.27 -7.71 1.67
CA GLU A 68 6.57 -7.59 2.32
C GLU A 68 6.55 -6.41 3.28
N PHE A 69 7.17 -6.60 4.44
CA PHE A 69 7.51 -5.53 5.35
C PHE A 69 9.00 -5.21 5.16
N CYS A 70 9.29 -4.02 4.62
CA CYS A 70 10.63 -3.64 4.19
C CYS A 70 11.13 -2.42 4.97
N GLY A 71 12.39 -2.46 5.39
CA GLY A 71 13.14 -1.30 5.88
C GLY A 71 14.41 -1.12 5.05
N SER A 72 14.74 0.12 4.70
CA SER A 72 15.96 0.49 3.96
C SER A 72 16.63 1.68 4.62
N ILE A 73 17.94 1.81 4.41
CA ILE A 73 18.76 2.96 4.82
C ILE A 73 19.00 3.85 3.60
#